data_AF-A0A914VN77-F1
#
_entry.id   AF-A0A914VN77-F1
#
_cell.length_a   1.000
_cell.length_b   1.000
_cell.length_c   1.000
_cell.angle_alpha   90.00
_cell.angle_beta   90.00
_cell.angle_gamma   90.00
#
_symmetry.space_group_name_H-M   'P 1'
#
loop_
_entity.id
_entity.type
_entity.pdbx_description
1 polymer ?
#
loop_
_entity_poly.entity_id
_entity_poly.type
_entity_poly.pdbx_seq_one_letter_code
_entity_poly.pdbx_strand_id
1 'polypeptide(L)' 'IKPGCKLLYLGAASGTTVSHCSDMVGPEGLVYAVEFSHRSGRDLLNVAKKRPNII' A
#
# COMPACT_ATOMS: atom_id res chain seq x y z
N ILE A 1 -13.04 -7.12 1.69
CA ILE A 1 -11.96 -6.49 2.49
C ILE A 1 -12.58 -6.13 3.83
N LYS A 2 -11.94 -6.49 4.95
CA LYS A 2 -12.43 -6.18 6.30
C LYS A 2 -11.40 -5.30 7.03
N PRO A 3 -11.82 -4.37 7.90
CA PRO A 3 -10.89 -3.65 8.76
C PRO A 3 -10.00 -4.62 9.55
N GLY A 4 -8.73 -4.26 9.74
CA GLY A 4 -7.74 -5.07 10.45
C GLY A 4 -7.20 -6.28 9.68
N CYS A 5 -7.57 -6.48 8.41
CA CYS A 5 -7.00 -7.59 7.62
C CYS A 5 -5.62 -7.26 7.04
N LYS A 6 -4.87 -8.32 6.76
CA LYS A 6 -3.63 -8.24 5.97
C LYS A 6 -3.96 -8.44 4.50
N LEU A 7 -3.48 -7.56 3.63
CA LEU A 7 -3.74 -7.54 2.20
C LEU A 7 -2.41 -7.54 1.45
N LEU A 8 -2.27 -8.41 0.44
CA LEU A 8 -1.12 -8.42 -0.47
C LEU A 8 -1.57 -7.85 -1.82
N TYR A 9 -0.85 -6.84 -2.31
CA TYR A 9 -1.10 -6.18 -3.59
C TYR A 9 0.13 -6.31 -4.48
N LEU A 10 -0.01 -6.96 -5.63
CA LEU A 10 1.07 -7.20 -6.59
C LEU A 10 0.94 -6.23 -7.76
N GLY A 11 2.02 -5.52 -8.10
CA GLY A 11 2.02 -4.49 -9.13
C GLY A 11 1.42 -3.18 -8.62
N ALA A 12 1.90 -2.69 -7.47
CA ALA A 12 1.38 -1.49 -6.81
C ALA A 12 1.61 -0.18 -7.59
N ALA A 13 2.47 -0.20 -8.62
CA ALA A 13 2.85 0.95 -9.44
C ALA A 13 3.20 2.17 -8.57
N SER A 14 2.51 3.30 -8.73
CA SER A 14 2.72 4.53 -7.95
C SER A 14 1.96 4.56 -6.62
N GLY A 15 1.22 3.50 -6.27
CA GLY A 15 0.54 3.36 -4.98
C GLY A 15 -0.84 4.01 -4.88
N THR A 16 -1.46 4.43 -5.99
CA THR A 16 -2.81 5.05 -5.98
C THR A 16 -3.87 4.11 -5.43
N THR A 17 -3.99 2.89 -5.97
CA THR A 17 -4.96 1.90 -5.49
C THR A 17 -4.62 1.39 -4.10
N VAL A 18 -3.33 1.15 -3.83
CA VAL A 18 -2.84 0.71 -2.51
C VAL A 18 -3.21 1.71 -1.42
N SER A 19 -3.20 3.01 -1.72
CA SER A 19 -3.61 4.05 -0.77
C SER A 19 -5.07 3.90 -0.33
N HIS A 20 -5.97 3.59 -1.25
CA HIS A 20 -7.37 3.30 -0.93
C HIS A 20 -7.52 1.97 -0.18
N CYS A 21 -6.73 0.95 -0.54
CA CYS A 21 -6.71 -0.31 0.20
C CYS A 21 -6.26 -0.11 1.65
N SER A 22 -5.26 0.73 1.90
CA SER A 22 -4.82 1.14 3.23
C SER A 22 -5.97 1.76 4.02
N ASP A 23 -6.69 2.70 3.41
CA ASP A 23 -7.78 3.41 4.08
C ASP A 23 -8.95 2.46 4.39
N MET A 24 -9.18 1.43 3.56
CA MET A 24 -10.19 0.38 3.79
C MET A 24 -9.83 -0.63 4.89
N VAL A 25 -8.57 -1.04 4.99
CA VAL A 25 -8.14 -1.96 6.07
C VAL A 25 -7.95 -1.24 7.40
N GLY A 26 -7.75 0.07 7.37
CA GLY A 26 -7.58 0.90 8.56
C GLY A 26 -6.20 0.78 9.19
N PRO A 27 -5.99 1.47 10.33
CA PRO A 27 -4.68 1.56 10.98
C PRO A 27 -4.18 0.24 11.58
N GLU A 28 -5.10 -0.65 11.98
CA GLU A 28 -4.78 -1.99 12.49
C GLU A 28 -4.55 -3.02 11.37
N GLY A 29 -4.90 -2.66 10.14
CA GLY A 29 -4.68 -3.48 8.95
C GLY A 29 -3.28 -3.30 8.38
N LEU A 30 -2.88 -4.20 7.49
CA LEU A 30 -1.58 -4.14 6.82
C LEU A 30 -1.76 -4.38 5.32
N VAL A 31 -1.09 -3.57 4.50
CA VAL A 31 -1.07 -3.72 3.05
C VAL A 31 0.36 -3.91 2.59
N TYR A 32 0.67 -5.08 2.05
CA TYR A 32 1.96 -5.38 1.44
C TYR A 32 1.90 -5.01 -0.04
N ALA A 33 2.64 -4.00 -0.44
CA ALA A 33 2.62 -3.42 -1.78
C ALA A 33 3.90 -3.80 -2.53
N VAL A 34 3.79 -4.74 -3.47
CA VAL A 34 4.93 -5.20 -4.27
C VAL A 34 4.97 -4.43 -5.59
N GLU A 35 6.09 -3.78 -5.86
CA GLU A 35 6.37 -3.14 -7.15
C GLU A 35 7.82 -3.38 -7.56
N PHE A 36 8.04 -3.68 -8.83
CA PHE A 36 9.36 -3.98 -9.39
C PHE A 36 10.02 -2.75 -10.03
N SER A 37 9.21 -1.86 -10.61
CA SER A 37 9.68 -0.64 -11.25
C SER A 37 10.32 0.30 -10.22
N HIS A 38 11.58 0.65 -10.43
CA HIS A 38 12.28 1.63 -9.60
C HIS A 38 11.64 3.02 -9.67
N ARG A 39 11.16 3.41 -10.86
CA ARG A 39 10.52 4.71 -11.05
C ARG A 39 9.24 4.79 -10.23
N SER A 40 8.34 3.83 -10.45
CA SER A 40 7.04 3.78 -9.78
C SER A 40 7.18 3.49 -8.28
N GLY A 41 8.15 2.66 -7.91
CA GLY A 41 8.49 2.34 -6.52
C GLY A 41 8.89 3.58 -5.70
N ARG A 42 9.53 4.59 -6.30
CA ARG A 42 9.80 5.87 -5.59
C ARG A 42 8.52 6.61 -5.22
N ASP A 43 7.53 6.61 -6.12
CA ASP A 43 6.24 7.23 -5.86
C ASP A 43 5.47 6.43 -4.79
N LEU A 44 5.49 5.11 -4.88
CA LEU A 44 4.93 4.21 -3.87
C LEU A 44 5.55 4.45 -2.48
N LEU A 45 6.88 4.59 -2.39
CA LEU A 45 7.57 4.89 -1.13
C LEU A 45 7.11 6.24 -0.54
N ASN A 46 6.83 7.24 -1.36
CA ASN A 46 6.29 8.52 -0.89
C ASN A 46 4.86 8.38 -0.34
N VAL A 47 4.06 7.47 -0.89
CA VAL A 47 2.74 7.11 -0.35
C VAL A 47 2.88 6.37 0.98
N ALA A 48 3.75 5.35 1.05
CA ALA A 48 4.00 4.56 2.25
C ALA A 48 4.53 5.40 3.42
N LYS A 49 5.38 6.40 3.16
CA LYS A 49 5.83 7.35 4.20
C LYS A 49 4.69 8.09 4.91
N LYS A 50 3.57 8.33 4.22
CA LYS A 50 2.39 8.99 4.79
C LYS A 50 1.41 8.01 5.45
N ARG A 51 1.54 6.72 5.17
CA ARG A 51 0.61 5.65 5.55
C ARG A 51 1.39 4.46 6.11
N PRO A 52 1.60 4.40 7.43
CA PRO A 52 2.50 3.43 8.05
C PRO A 52 2.01 1.97 7.96
N ASN A 53 0.74 1.76 7.60
CA ASN A 53 0.14 0.46 7.36
C ASN A 53 0.42 -0.09 5.93
N ILE A 54 1.15 0.63 5.09
CA ILE A 54 1.64 0.14 3.80
C ILE A 54 3.11 -0.30 3.96
N ILE A 55 3.39 -1.56 3.63
CA ILE A 55 4.72 -2.19 3.65
C ILE A 55 5.18 -2.49 2.23
#